data_AF-A0A3P3U265-F1
#
_entry.id   AF-A0A3P3U265-F1
#
_cell.length_a   1.000
_cell.length_b   1.000
_cell.length_c   1.000
_cell.angle_alpha   90.00
_cell.angle_beta   90.00
_cell.angle_gamma   90.00
#
_symmetry.space_group_name_H-M   'P 1'
#
loop_
_entity.id
_entity.type
_entity.pdbx_description
1 polymer ?
#
loop_
_entity_poly.entity_id
_entity_poly.type
_entity_poly.pdbx_seq_one_letter_code
_entity_poly.pdbx_strand_id
1 'polypeptide(L)'
;MKKALLFLSSALVLGLLAGCGSNNAAGNGSTEPANTAPATAESGTNSNSSTASTEQGQFKDGVYYAIGEADPDSGWQSYVTLTVSGGKITAAKWNALSEKAPVDKVTYSKEGKYGMKAGGASSEWHEQAEKVEQFLLEKQDPKAAALNDEGKTDAISGVSIHVSDFFNLADQALAAGPVEPGIYKDGTYHTEGDEFDPHSGWKETADVVVAAGKIIKVNFSGVNDKGEDKKQNSIDGKYGMKAGGASSEWHEQAVKAEAYLVENQDPASLTFNEEGKTDAISGVSISLKSYFDLVAKALEQAK
;
A
#
# COMPACT_ATOMS: atom_id res chain seq x y z
N MET A 1 5.82 -25.03 -38.92
CA MET A 1 6.70 -25.65 -39.94
C MET A 1 8.00 -24.86 -40.05
N LYS A 2 9.08 -25.49 -40.53
CA LYS A 2 10.45 -24.94 -40.52
C LYS A 2 10.65 -23.73 -41.45
N LYS A 3 11.54 -22.80 -41.04
CA LYS A 3 12.77 -22.30 -41.72
C LYS A 3 13.15 -20.93 -41.11
N ALA A 4 14.40 -20.50 -40.97
CA ALA A 4 15.71 -21.18 -40.91
C ALA A 4 16.74 -20.19 -40.32
N LEU A 5 17.85 -20.68 -39.76
CA LEU A 5 18.98 -19.86 -39.29
C LEU A 5 19.77 -19.23 -40.46
N LEU A 6 20.46 -18.12 -40.18
CA LEU A 6 21.74 -17.82 -40.84
C LEU A 6 22.68 -17.06 -39.87
N PHE A 7 23.89 -17.59 -39.71
CA PHE A 7 24.98 -17.03 -38.90
C PHE A 7 25.80 -16.02 -39.72
N LEU A 8 26.47 -15.07 -39.06
CA LEU A 8 27.91 -14.84 -39.29
C LEU A 8 28.59 -14.05 -38.14
N SER A 9 29.74 -14.54 -37.66
CA SER A 9 30.64 -13.84 -36.73
C SER A 9 31.69 -13.03 -37.48
N SER A 10 32.27 -11.99 -36.87
CA SER A 10 33.70 -11.68 -37.07
C SER A 10 34.37 -10.78 -36.01
N ALA A 11 35.58 -11.19 -35.61
CA ALA A 11 36.76 -10.40 -35.26
C ALA A 11 36.74 -9.28 -34.18
N LEU A 12 37.06 -9.72 -32.96
CA LEU A 12 38.10 -9.20 -32.05
C LEU A 12 39.18 -8.27 -32.66
N VAL A 13 39.50 -7.15 -31.97
CA VAL A 13 40.84 -6.51 -31.94
C VAL A 13 41.15 -5.99 -30.52
N LEU A 14 42.35 -6.28 -30.01
CA LEU A 14 42.92 -5.73 -28.77
C LEU A 14 43.88 -4.57 -29.07
N GLY A 15 43.98 -3.60 -28.16
CA GLY A 15 44.97 -2.53 -28.21
C GLY A 15 45.35 -2.01 -26.83
N LEU A 16 46.48 -2.47 -26.30
CA LEU A 16 47.15 -1.93 -25.11
C LEU A 16 48.26 -0.97 -25.54
N LEU A 17 48.36 0.20 -24.89
CA LEU A 17 49.56 1.04 -24.93
C LEU A 17 49.75 1.70 -23.56
N ALA A 18 50.92 1.48 -22.97
CA ALA A 18 51.33 2.06 -21.69
C ALA A 18 52.13 3.35 -21.89
N GLY A 19 52.05 4.26 -20.93
CA GLY A 19 52.89 5.46 -20.87
C GLY A 19 53.30 5.77 -19.43
N CYS A 20 54.57 5.55 -19.11
CA CYS A 20 55.18 5.96 -17.84
C CYS A 20 56.07 7.19 -18.05
N GLY A 21 56.24 8.02 -17.01
CA GLY A 21 57.32 9.01 -17.01
C GLY A 21 57.33 10.00 -15.86
N SER A 22 58.12 9.75 -14.82
CA SER A 22 59.11 10.71 -14.26
C SER A 22 60.01 10.06 -13.20
N ASN A 23 61.31 10.31 -13.31
CA ASN A 23 62.38 9.94 -12.35
C ASN A 23 62.39 10.93 -11.15
N ASN A 24 62.98 10.66 -9.97
CA ASN A 24 64.43 10.45 -9.78
C ASN A 24 64.82 10.11 -8.32
N ALA A 25 65.90 9.32 -8.18
CA ALA A 25 66.94 9.32 -7.12
C ALA A 25 66.55 9.21 -5.61
N ALA A 26 67.39 8.74 -4.69
CA ALA A 26 68.54 7.81 -4.69
C ALA A 26 68.96 7.60 -3.21
N GLY A 27 69.45 6.41 -2.82
CA GLY A 27 70.00 6.20 -1.47
C GLY A 27 70.16 4.72 -1.11
N ASN A 28 71.40 4.29 -0.84
CA ASN A 28 71.76 2.89 -0.59
C ASN A 28 72.47 2.76 0.78
N GLY A 29 72.31 1.64 1.49
CA GLY A 29 73.04 1.40 2.75
C GLY A 29 72.53 0.22 3.59
N SER A 30 73.17 -0.93 3.48
CA SER A 30 72.94 -2.12 4.33
C SER A 30 73.66 -2.04 5.68
N THR A 31 73.08 -2.64 6.72
CA THR A 31 73.82 -3.42 7.75
C THR A 31 72.86 -4.32 8.56
N GLU A 32 73.29 -5.55 8.81
CA GLU A 32 72.69 -6.63 9.64
C GLU A 32 73.88 -7.35 10.35
N PRO A 33 73.72 -8.39 11.21
CA PRO A 33 72.52 -9.01 11.81
C PRO A 33 72.61 -8.96 13.37
N ALA A 34 72.02 -9.80 14.24
CA ALA A 34 71.09 -10.94 14.17
C ALA A 34 70.35 -11.08 15.54
N ASN A 35 69.13 -11.66 15.57
CA ASN A 35 68.87 -12.89 16.34
C ASN A 35 67.48 -13.52 16.06
N THR A 36 67.52 -14.85 15.90
CA THR A 36 66.45 -15.87 15.79
C THR A 36 65.42 -15.85 16.96
N ALA A 37 64.19 -16.40 16.90
CA ALA A 37 63.35 -17.13 15.91
C ALA A 37 61.92 -17.35 16.54
N PRO A 38 60.96 -18.12 15.97
CA PRO A 38 60.42 -18.14 14.59
C PRO A 38 58.86 -18.06 14.47
N ALA A 39 58.41 -17.49 13.35
CA ALA A 39 57.25 -17.81 12.49
C ALA A 39 55.94 -18.49 12.99
N THR A 40 54.80 -17.90 12.61
CA THR A 40 53.85 -18.51 11.65
C THR A 40 53.27 -17.43 10.71
N ALA A 41 52.90 -17.80 9.47
CA ALA A 41 52.28 -16.95 8.44
C ALA A 41 50.78 -16.66 8.75
N GLU A 42 49.99 -15.86 8.01
CA GLU A 42 50.03 -15.59 6.57
C GLU A 42 49.17 -14.37 6.14
N SER A 43 49.40 -13.89 4.90
CA SER A 43 48.53 -13.04 4.06
C SER A 43 47.93 -11.74 4.64
N GLY A 44 48.45 -10.60 4.14
CA GLY A 44 47.75 -9.31 4.27
C GLY A 44 46.71 -9.07 3.17
N THR A 45 45.93 -8.00 3.32
CA THR A 45 45.40 -7.20 2.20
C THR A 45 45.19 -5.78 2.67
N ASN A 46 45.77 -4.80 1.97
CA ASN A 46 45.40 -3.40 2.13
C ASN A 46 43.99 -3.19 1.57
N SER A 47 42.98 -3.16 2.44
CA SER A 47 41.68 -2.58 2.09
C SER A 47 41.63 -1.13 2.56
N ASN A 48 41.87 -0.23 1.60
CA ASN A 48 41.61 1.19 1.73
C ASN A 48 40.11 1.38 1.99
N SER A 49 39.72 1.55 3.27
CA SER A 49 38.36 1.88 3.66
C SER A 49 38.00 3.28 3.14
N SER A 50 37.58 3.31 1.89
CA SER A 50 36.76 4.39 1.33
C SER A 50 35.53 4.52 2.23
N THR A 51 35.55 5.50 3.12
CA THR A 51 34.34 6.02 3.74
C THR A 51 33.47 6.57 2.61
N ALA A 52 32.60 5.72 2.08
CA ALA A 52 31.51 6.16 1.24
C ALA A 52 30.65 7.08 2.10
N SER A 53 30.78 8.38 1.89
CA SER A 53 29.86 9.37 2.43
C SER A 53 28.49 9.04 1.89
N THR A 54 27.67 8.36 2.70
CA THR A 54 26.25 8.18 2.39
C THR A 54 25.67 9.57 2.24
N GLU A 55 25.18 9.90 1.04
CA GLU A 55 24.37 11.12 0.85
C GLU A 55 23.23 11.04 1.86
N GLN A 56 23.24 11.94 2.84
CA GLN A 56 22.22 11.96 3.88
C GLN A 56 20.92 12.44 3.23
N GLY A 57 20.02 11.49 2.95
CA GLY A 57 18.77 11.77 2.24
C GLY A 57 17.87 12.73 3.01
N GLN A 58 16.92 13.32 2.28
CA GLN A 58 16.09 14.44 2.71
C GLN A 58 15.15 14.09 3.87
N PHE A 59 14.72 12.83 3.97
CA PHE A 59 13.71 12.37 4.91
C PHE A 59 14.29 11.33 5.90
N LYS A 60 13.54 11.04 6.98
CA LYS A 60 13.92 9.94 7.89
C LYS A 60 13.42 8.62 7.31
N ASP A 61 14.18 7.54 7.48
CA ASP A 61 13.71 6.22 7.06
C ASP A 61 12.48 5.79 7.87
N GLY A 62 11.54 5.12 7.22
CA GLY A 62 10.29 4.66 7.84
C GLY A 62 9.09 4.66 6.89
N VAL A 63 7.93 4.29 7.43
CA VAL A 63 6.62 4.39 6.76
C VAL A 63 5.98 5.71 7.14
N TYR A 64 5.35 6.38 6.18
CA TYR A 64 4.67 7.65 6.36
C TYR A 64 3.21 7.50 5.93
N TYR A 65 2.29 8.15 6.64
CA TYR A 65 0.86 8.06 6.37
C TYR A 65 0.17 9.41 6.59
N ALA A 66 -0.75 9.74 5.68
CA ALA A 66 -1.74 10.79 5.88
C ALA A 66 -3.08 10.37 5.26
N ILE A 67 -4.18 10.76 5.90
CA ILE A 67 -5.54 10.65 5.40
C ILE A 67 -6.21 12.01 5.51
N GLY A 68 -6.92 12.41 4.46
CA GLY A 68 -7.61 13.70 4.40
C GLY A 68 -9.02 13.62 4.98
N GLU A 69 -9.75 14.72 4.83
CA GLU A 69 -11.21 14.72 5.00
C GLU A 69 -11.88 14.02 3.80
N ALA A 70 -13.14 13.61 3.97
CA ALA A 70 -13.95 13.14 2.85
C ALA A 70 -14.31 14.31 1.92
N ASP A 71 -14.07 14.16 0.63
CA ASP A 71 -14.50 15.14 -0.39
C ASP A 71 -16.04 15.30 -0.33
N PRO A 72 -16.58 16.51 -0.16
CA PRO A 72 -18.00 16.72 0.10
C PRO A 72 -18.91 16.35 -1.09
N ASP A 73 -18.40 16.45 -2.32
CA ASP A 73 -19.19 16.19 -3.53
C ASP A 73 -19.24 14.68 -3.85
N SER A 74 -18.09 14.01 -3.86
CA SER A 74 -17.99 12.60 -4.24
C SER A 74 -18.10 11.63 -3.05
N GLY A 75 -17.75 12.07 -1.84
CA GLY A 75 -17.69 11.22 -0.63
C GLY A 75 -16.50 10.26 -0.63
N TRP A 76 -15.41 10.57 -1.34
CA TRP A 76 -14.15 9.83 -1.27
C TRP A 76 -13.16 10.54 -0.34
N GLN A 77 -12.57 9.79 0.58
CA GLN A 77 -11.57 10.25 1.54
C GLN A 77 -10.19 9.74 1.11
N SER A 78 -9.38 10.61 0.50
CA SER A 78 -8.04 10.24 0.02
C SER A 78 -7.08 9.95 1.17
N TYR A 79 -6.20 8.96 0.98
CA TYR A 79 -5.05 8.69 1.85
C TYR A 79 -3.81 8.37 1.02
N VAL A 80 -2.65 8.58 1.65
CA VAL A 80 -1.33 8.31 1.06
C VAL A 80 -0.49 7.51 2.05
N THR A 81 0.13 6.44 1.56
CA THR A 81 1.29 5.81 2.23
C THR A 81 2.57 6.06 1.42
N LEU A 82 3.65 6.41 2.11
CA LEU A 82 4.99 6.49 1.53
C LEU A 82 5.95 5.60 2.32
N THR A 83 6.94 5.03 1.65
CA THR A 83 8.09 4.37 2.30
C THR A 83 9.34 5.18 1.99
N VAL A 84 10.13 5.50 3.02
CA VAL A 84 11.44 6.14 2.89
C VAL A 84 12.53 5.16 3.31
N SER A 85 13.57 5.04 2.48
CA SER A 85 14.80 4.30 2.81
C SER A 85 16.03 5.01 2.23
N GLY A 86 17.12 5.08 3.00
CA GLY A 86 18.29 5.91 2.65
C GLY A 86 17.95 7.40 2.53
N GLY A 87 16.92 7.85 3.25
CA GLY A 87 16.33 9.18 3.19
C GLY A 87 15.71 9.58 1.86
N LYS A 88 15.39 8.61 0.98
CA LYS A 88 14.68 8.79 -0.30
C LYS A 88 13.33 8.07 -0.26
N ILE A 89 12.31 8.65 -0.89
CA ILE A 89 11.00 8.01 -1.08
C ILE A 89 11.18 6.85 -2.06
N THR A 90 11.02 5.61 -1.57
CA THR A 90 11.19 4.38 -2.36
C THR A 90 9.88 3.71 -2.74
N ALA A 91 8.78 4.07 -2.06
CA ALA A 91 7.42 3.71 -2.48
C ALA A 91 6.47 4.88 -2.20
N ALA A 92 5.48 5.05 -3.07
CA ALA A 92 4.34 5.93 -2.89
C ALA A 92 3.08 5.15 -3.28
N LYS A 93 2.01 5.32 -2.49
CA LYS A 93 0.69 4.75 -2.75
C LYS A 93 -0.38 5.81 -2.51
N TRP A 94 -1.21 6.05 -3.51
CA TRP A 94 -2.37 6.93 -3.42
C TRP A 94 -3.65 6.14 -3.56
N ASN A 95 -4.57 6.34 -2.64
CA ASN A 95 -5.85 5.66 -2.66
C ASN A 95 -6.92 6.51 -1.96
N ALA A 96 -8.15 6.01 -1.89
CA ALA A 96 -9.20 6.62 -1.09
C ALA A 96 -10.19 5.59 -0.55
N LEU A 97 -10.83 5.92 0.55
CA LEU A 97 -11.97 5.20 1.12
C LEU A 97 -13.28 5.91 0.75
N SER A 98 -14.41 5.21 0.83
CA SER A 98 -15.74 5.84 0.85
C SER A 98 -16.69 5.01 1.73
N GLU A 99 -17.69 5.65 2.32
CA GLU A 99 -18.83 4.95 2.94
C GLU A 99 -19.71 4.25 1.91
N LYS A 100 -19.75 4.78 0.67
CA LYS A 100 -20.59 4.29 -0.44
C LYS A 100 -19.95 3.14 -1.22
N ALA A 101 -18.71 2.77 -0.92
CA ALA A 101 -17.97 1.70 -1.58
C ALA A 101 -17.54 0.63 -0.56
N PRO A 102 -17.58 -0.67 -0.91
CA PRO A 102 -17.16 -1.74 -0.01
C PRO A 102 -15.64 -1.78 0.18
N VAL A 103 -14.89 -1.42 -0.88
CA VAL A 103 -13.42 -1.47 -0.97
C VAL A 103 -12.82 -0.09 -1.22
N ASP A 104 -11.50 -0.01 -1.23
CA ASP A 104 -10.74 1.18 -1.61
C ASP A 104 -10.91 1.58 -3.10
N LYS A 105 -10.55 2.81 -3.44
CA LYS A 105 -10.75 3.39 -4.78
C LYS A 105 -9.90 2.75 -5.87
N VAL A 106 -8.68 2.29 -5.58
CA VAL A 106 -7.84 1.55 -6.54
C VAL A 106 -8.51 0.23 -6.91
N THR A 107 -8.94 -0.56 -5.92
CA THR A 107 -9.64 -1.83 -6.15
C THR A 107 -10.98 -1.61 -6.84
N TYR A 108 -11.78 -0.66 -6.36
CA TYR A 108 -13.08 -0.29 -6.96
C TYR A 108 -12.93 0.17 -8.43
N SER A 109 -11.83 0.85 -8.77
CA SER A 109 -11.50 1.22 -10.16
C SER A 109 -11.01 0.04 -11.00
N LYS A 110 -10.21 -0.88 -10.45
CA LYS A 110 -9.77 -2.11 -11.13
C LYS A 110 -10.92 -3.07 -11.41
N GLU A 111 -11.93 -3.10 -10.55
CA GLU A 111 -13.19 -3.81 -10.76
C GLU A 111 -14.11 -3.16 -11.82
N GLY A 112 -13.71 -2.01 -12.39
CA GLY A 112 -14.50 -1.24 -13.36
C GLY A 112 -15.67 -0.45 -12.75
N LYS A 113 -15.84 -0.47 -11.41
CA LYS A 113 -16.92 0.22 -10.70
C LYS A 113 -16.67 1.72 -10.54
N TYR A 114 -15.44 2.19 -10.77
CA TYR A 114 -15.07 3.61 -10.93
C TYR A 114 -14.65 3.90 -12.39
N GLY A 115 -15.56 3.69 -13.34
CA GLY A 115 -15.27 3.76 -14.78
C GLY A 115 -15.04 5.17 -15.32
N MET A 116 -13.79 5.64 -15.32
CA MET A 116 -13.41 6.92 -15.93
C MET A 116 -13.36 6.88 -17.46
N LYS A 117 -12.97 5.76 -18.09
CA LYS A 117 -12.98 5.65 -19.55
C LYS A 117 -14.41 5.69 -20.11
N ALA A 118 -15.38 5.14 -19.36
CA ALA A 118 -16.79 5.26 -19.69
C ALA A 118 -17.29 6.73 -19.64
N GLY A 119 -16.69 7.56 -18.79
CA GLY A 119 -16.90 9.02 -18.74
C GLY A 119 -16.09 9.83 -19.76
N GLY A 120 -15.37 9.18 -20.68
CA GLY A 120 -14.59 9.85 -21.73
C GLY A 120 -13.14 10.17 -21.37
N ALA A 121 -12.62 9.73 -20.22
CA ALA A 121 -11.19 9.83 -19.91
C ALA A 121 -10.36 8.85 -20.76
N SER A 122 -9.07 9.15 -20.95
CA SER A 122 -8.13 8.26 -21.64
C SER A 122 -7.68 7.06 -20.82
N SER A 123 -7.71 7.18 -19.48
CA SER A 123 -7.23 6.20 -18.52
C SER A 123 -8.17 6.06 -17.32
N GLU A 124 -8.18 4.87 -16.70
CA GLU A 124 -8.91 4.62 -15.46
C GLU A 124 -8.25 5.31 -14.27
N TRP A 125 -9.01 5.55 -13.19
CA TRP A 125 -8.49 6.31 -12.03
C TRP A 125 -7.21 5.69 -11.46
N HIS A 126 -7.15 4.36 -11.33
CA HIS A 126 -5.96 3.66 -10.84
C HIS A 126 -4.75 3.77 -11.78
N GLU A 127 -4.96 3.75 -13.11
CA GLU A 127 -3.89 3.95 -14.10
C GLU A 127 -3.33 5.38 -14.05
N GLN A 128 -4.16 6.36 -13.69
CA GLN A 128 -3.75 7.74 -13.52
C GLN A 128 -3.03 7.94 -12.17
N ALA A 129 -3.56 7.38 -11.08
CA ALA A 129 -2.94 7.44 -9.76
C ALA A 129 -1.52 6.86 -9.76
N GLU A 130 -1.30 5.72 -10.43
CA GLU A 130 0.04 5.12 -10.59
C GLU A 130 1.05 6.07 -11.25
N LYS A 131 0.64 6.86 -12.26
CA LYS A 131 1.53 7.86 -12.88
C LYS A 131 1.89 8.99 -11.93
N VAL A 132 0.96 9.38 -11.05
CA VAL A 132 1.18 10.44 -10.05
C VAL A 132 2.10 9.94 -8.93
N GLU A 133 1.94 8.68 -8.50
CA GLU A 133 2.89 8.00 -7.62
C GLU A 133 4.30 7.95 -8.22
N GLN A 134 4.45 7.54 -9.48
CA GLN A 134 5.75 7.53 -10.17
C GLN A 134 6.36 8.92 -10.29
N PHE A 135 5.57 9.96 -10.56
CA PHE A 135 6.07 11.34 -10.59
C PHE A 135 6.67 11.75 -9.23
N LEU A 136 6.02 11.42 -8.10
CA LEU A 136 6.61 11.70 -6.77
C LEU A 136 7.90 10.89 -6.54
N LEU A 137 7.96 9.63 -6.97
CA LEU A 137 9.17 8.82 -6.89
C LEU A 137 10.32 9.39 -7.73
N GLU A 138 10.04 9.95 -8.91
CA GLU A 138 11.04 10.62 -9.74
C GLU A 138 11.50 11.97 -9.16
N LYS A 139 10.58 12.77 -8.61
CA LYS A 139 10.88 14.13 -8.13
C LYS A 139 11.39 14.20 -6.70
N GLN A 140 11.04 13.23 -5.85
CA GLN A 140 11.35 13.20 -4.42
C GLN A 140 10.79 14.41 -3.62
N ASP A 141 9.91 15.21 -4.22
CA ASP A 141 9.34 16.43 -3.65
C ASP A 141 7.85 16.55 -4.03
N PRO A 142 6.92 16.53 -3.06
CA PRO A 142 5.49 16.76 -3.31
C PRO A 142 5.18 18.12 -3.95
N LYS A 143 6.06 19.11 -3.82
CA LYS A 143 5.87 20.47 -4.35
C LYS A 143 6.42 20.66 -5.77
N ALA A 144 6.96 19.61 -6.38
CA ALA A 144 7.49 19.65 -7.75
C ALA A 144 6.42 19.73 -8.84
N ALA A 145 5.16 19.40 -8.55
CA ALA A 145 4.05 19.56 -9.48
C ALA A 145 3.42 20.95 -9.35
N ALA A 146 3.50 21.77 -10.40
CA ALA A 146 2.72 23.00 -10.48
C ALA A 146 1.24 22.65 -10.66
N LEU A 147 0.41 23.03 -9.69
CA LEU A 147 -1.05 22.84 -9.72
C LEU A 147 -1.75 24.09 -10.25
N ASN A 148 -2.83 23.91 -11.03
CA ASN A 148 -3.74 24.97 -11.40
C ASN A 148 -4.83 25.18 -10.32
N ASP A 149 -5.71 26.16 -10.52
CA ASP A 149 -6.81 26.48 -9.59
C ASP A 149 -7.83 25.33 -9.40
N GLU A 150 -7.86 24.36 -10.32
CA GLU A 150 -8.66 23.13 -10.20
C GLU A 150 -7.92 22.00 -9.44
N GLY A 151 -6.67 22.19 -9.02
CA GLY A 151 -5.86 21.13 -8.39
C GLY A 151 -5.35 20.06 -9.37
N LYS A 152 -5.27 20.38 -10.67
CA LYS A 152 -4.72 19.52 -11.73
C LYS A 152 -3.33 19.99 -12.16
N THR A 153 -2.59 19.15 -12.89
CA THR A 153 -1.27 19.50 -13.44
C THR A 153 -1.05 18.92 -14.84
N ASP A 154 -0.43 19.71 -15.72
CA ASP A 154 0.04 19.24 -17.04
C ASP A 154 1.43 18.58 -16.97
N ALA A 155 2.08 18.56 -15.79
CA ALA A 155 3.41 17.98 -15.61
C ALA A 155 3.46 16.45 -15.74
N ILE A 156 2.30 15.77 -15.76
CA ILE A 156 2.18 14.31 -15.73
C ILE A 156 1.33 13.84 -16.92
N SER A 157 1.99 13.25 -17.92
CA SER A 157 1.37 12.94 -19.21
C SER A 157 0.23 11.91 -19.11
N GLY A 158 -0.96 12.31 -19.58
CA GLY A 158 -2.15 11.46 -19.57
C GLY A 158 -2.72 11.23 -18.16
N VAL A 159 -2.61 12.23 -17.29
CA VAL A 159 -3.40 12.39 -16.05
C VAL A 159 -4.36 13.54 -16.26
N SER A 160 -5.63 13.37 -15.88
CA SER A 160 -6.70 14.36 -15.98
C SER A 160 -7.53 14.51 -14.69
N ILE A 161 -7.28 13.66 -13.70
CA ILE A 161 -7.85 13.77 -12.34
C ILE A 161 -7.27 14.96 -11.56
N HIS A 162 -8.03 15.40 -10.55
CA HIS A 162 -7.56 16.31 -9.52
C HIS A 162 -6.48 15.58 -8.69
N VAL A 163 -5.27 16.14 -8.62
CA VAL A 163 -4.09 15.53 -7.96
C VAL A 163 -3.61 16.32 -6.74
N SER A 164 -4.23 17.46 -6.45
CA SER A 164 -3.97 18.27 -5.25
C SER A 164 -3.92 17.44 -3.98
N ASP A 165 -4.89 16.54 -3.81
CA ASP A 165 -5.07 15.78 -2.58
C ASP A 165 -3.89 14.86 -2.34
N PHE A 166 -3.38 14.21 -3.39
CA PHE A 166 -2.17 13.38 -3.30
C PHE A 166 -0.95 14.18 -2.84
N PHE A 167 -0.66 15.30 -3.50
CA PHE A 167 0.54 16.09 -3.20
C PHE A 167 0.43 16.77 -1.82
N ASN A 168 -0.75 17.24 -1.44
CA ASN A 168 -1.03 17.80 -0.12
C ASN A 168 -0.84 16.73 0.98
N LEU A 169 -1.41 15.53 0.79
CA LEU A 169 -1.28 14.42 1.74
C LEU A 169 0.15 13.89 1.83
N ALA A 170 0.88 13.84 0.71
CA ALA A 170 2.29 13.46 0.71
C ALA A 170 3.16 14.48 1.48
N ASP A 171 2.95 15.79 1.30
CA ASP A 171 3.63 16.83 2.08
C ASP A 171 3.28 16.76 3.57
N GLN A 172 1.99 16.59 3.89
CA GLN A 172 1.51 16.43 5.27
C GLN A 172 2.12 15.20 5.95
N ALA A 173 2.16 14.05 5.27
CA ALA A 173 2.77 12.83 5.79
C ALA A 173 4.26 13.07 6.08
N LEU A 174 5.02 13.55 5.09
CA LEU A 174 6.46 13.80 5.24
C LEU A 174 6.78 14.82 6.34
N ALA A 175 5.94 15.84 6.51
CA ALA A 175 6.06 16.85 7.57
C ALA A 175 5.72 16.29 8.96
N ALA A 176 4.76 15.37 9.09
CA ALA A 176 4.43 14.69 10.35
C ALA A 176 5.55 13.75 10.83
N GLY A 177 6.33 13.19 9.89
CA GLY A 177 7.37 12.20 10.18
C GLY A 177 6.86 10.77 10.03
N PRO A 178 7.76 9.77 10.21
CA PRO A 178 7.38 8.37 10.06
C PRO A 178 6.43 7.93 11.18
N VAL A 179 5.44 7.13 10.82
CA VAL A 179 4.51 6.45 11.73
C VAL A 179 5.02 5.05 12.06
N GLU A 180 4.66 4.53 13.23
CA GLU A 180 4.91 3.11 13.54
C GLU A 180 4.03 2.24 12.62
N PRO A 181 4.62 1.39 11.76
CA PRO A 181 3.85 0.51 10.88
C PRO A 181 3.13 -0.55 11.70
N GLY A 182 1.94 -0.94 11.27
CA GLY A 182 1.29 -2.15 11.80
C GLY A 182 1.89 -3.43 11.21
N ILE A 183 1.35 -4.58 11.63
CA ILE A 183 1.90 -5.90 11.32
C ILE A 183 1.44 -6.47 9.97
N TYR A 184 0.48 -5.83 9.32
CA TYR A 184 -0.13 -6.31 8.07
C TYR A 184 0.54 -5.69 6.84
N LYS A 185 0.35 -6.31 5.68
CA LYS A 185 0.71 -5.78 4.37
C LYS A 185 -0.39 -4.85 3.87
N ASP A 186 0.00 -3.71 3.32
CA ASP A 186 -0.94 -2.77 2.69
C ASP A 186 -1.66 -3.43 1.50
N GLY A 187 -2.97 -3.25 1.41
CA GLY A 187 -3.80 -3.90 0.41
C GLY A 187 -5.27 -4.00 0.81
N THR A 188 -6.05 -4.69 -0.01
CA THR A 188 -7.46 -4.97 0.25
C THR A 188 -7.72 -6.46 0.13
N TYR A 189 -8.37 -7.01 1.15
CA TYR A 189 -8.49 -8.43 1.40
C TYR A 189 -9.97 -8.80 1.47
N HIS A 190 -10.42 -9.63 0.53
CA HIS A 190 -11.78 -10.12 0.47
C HIS A 190 -11.88 -11.51 1.08
N THR A 191 -12.94 -11.73 1.84
CA THR A 191 -13.31 -13.06 2.36
C THR A 191 -14.80 -13.29 2.27
N GLU A 192 -15.16 -14.54 2.03
CA GLU A 192 -16.54 -15.02 2.05
C GLU A 192 -16.63 -16.29 2.90
N GLY A 193 -17.84 -16.52 3.43
CA GLY A 193 -18.23 -17.79 4.04
C GLY A 193 -18.23 -18.92 3.00
N ASP A 194 -18.08 -20.16 3.46
CA ASP A 194 -17.87 -21.29 2.55
C ASP A 194 -19.18 -21.80 1.91
N GLU A 195 -20.34 -21.58 2.56
CA GLU A 195 -21.67 -21.97 2.09
C GLU A 195 -22.71 -20.84 2.26
N PHE A 196 -23.77 -20.85 1.47
CA PHE A 196 -24.94 -19.98 1.71
C PHE A 196 -25.70 -20.47 2.94
N ASP A 197 -26.06 -19.56 3.85
CA ASP A 197 -26.91 -19.90 4.99
C ASP A 197 -28.29 -20.42 4.50
N PRO A 198 -28.70 -21.65 4.88
CA PRO A 198 -29.90 -22.29 4.33
C PRO A 198 -31.21 -21.62 4.77
N HIS A 199 -31.19 -20.76 5.79
CA HIS A 199 -32.38 -20.07 6.28
C HIS A 199 -32.61 -18.72 5.60
N SER A 200 -31.55 -17.95 5.37
CA SER A 200 -31.61 -16.59 4.82
C SER A 200 -31.23 -16.50 3.34
N GLY A 201 -30.54 -17.51 2.79
CA GLY A 201 -30.05 -17.53 1.41
C GLY A 201 -28.82 -16.65 1.17
N TRP A 202 -28.20 -16.12 2.23
CA TRP A 202 -27.02 -15.25 2.15
C TRP A 202 -25.75 -16.00 2.50
N LYS A 203 -24.69 -15.81 1.71
CA LYS A 203 -23.32 -16.17 2.04
C LYS A 203 -22.59 -14.91 2.47
N GLU A 204 -22.17 -14.84 3.73
CA GLU A 204 -21.63 -13.60 4.31
C GLU A 204 -20.24 -13.26 3.77
N THR A 205 -19.94 -11.97 3.67
CA THR A 205 -18.67 -11.45 3.14
C THR A 205 -18.07 -10.39 4.06
N ALA A 206 -16.74 -10.31 4.08
CA ALA A 206 -16.01 -9.22 4.71
C ALA A 206 -14.85 -8.76 3.81
N ASP A 207 -14.82 -7.45 3.53
CA ASP A 207 -13.69 -6.76 2.91
C ASP A 207 -12.91 -5.99 3.98
N VAL A 208 -11.58 -6.06 3.93
CA VAL A 208 -10.68 -5.37 4.86
C VAL A 208 -9.64 -4.59 4.07
N VAL A 209 -9.54 -3.27 4.30
CA VAL A 209 -8.50 -2.41 3.71
C VAL A 209 -7.43 -2.12 4.75
N VAL A 210 -6.18 -2.36 4.39
CA VAL A 210 -4.99 -2.11 5.20
C VAL A 210 -4.13 -1.01 4.57
N ALA A 211 -3.70 -0.04 5.38
CA ALA A 211 -2.69 0.95 5.02
C ALA A 211 -1.76 1.24 6.20
N ALA A 212 -0.48 1.51 5.92
CA ALA A 212 0.58 1.61 6.92
C ALA A 212 0.60 0.40 7.89
N GLY A 213 0.28 -0.79 7.35
CA GLY A 213 0.13 -2.05 8.06
C GLY A 213 -1.02 -2.15 9.07
N LYS A 214 -1.96 -1.20 9.07
CA LYS A 214 -3.11 -1.13 9.99
C LYS A 214 -4.43 -1.22 9.24
N ILE A 215 -5.47 -1.74 9.90
CA ILE A 215 -6.83 -1.77 9.38
C ILE A 215 -7.35 -0.33 9.31
N ILE A 216 -7.74 0.13 8.13
CA ILE A 216 -8.31 1.48 7.93
C ILE A 216 -9.77 1.46 7.45
N LYS A 217 -10.26 0.31 6.99
CA LYS A 217 -11.67 0.08 6.67
C LYS A 217 -12.00 -1.40 6.82
N VAL A 218 -13.21 -1.68 7.31
CA VAL A 218 -13.86 -2.98 7.20
C VAL A 218 -15.21 -2.76 6.53
N ASN A 219 -15.67 -3.71 5.73
CA ASN A 219 -17.01 -3.73 5.16
C ASN A 219 -17.61 -5.14 5.26
N PHE A 220 -18.68 -5.27 6.04
CA PHE A 220 -19.47 -6.49 6.17
C PHE A 220 -20.61 -6.50 5.15
N SER A 221 -20.84 -7.61 4.46
CA SER A 221 -22.02 -7.77 3.61
C SER A 221 -22.37 -9.25 3.45
N GLY A 222 -22.93 -9.62 2.31
CA GLY A 222 -23.16 -10.98 1.89
C GLY A 222 -23.68 -10.98 0.46
N VAL A 223 -23.52 -12.12 -0.20
CA VAL A 223 -24.02 -12.37 -1.55
C VAL A 223 -25.12 -13.44 -1.50
N ASN A 224 -26.17 -13.29 -2.30
CA ASN A 224 -27.20 -14.34 -2.45
C ASN A 224 -27.11 -15.04 -3.81
N ASP A 225 -27.99 -16.02 -4.05
CA ASP A 225 -28.04 -16.84 -5.27
C ASP A 225 -28.24 -16.04 -6.57
N LYS A 226 -28.75 -14.80 -6.48
CA LYS A 226 -28.92 -13.85 -7.59
C LYS A 226 -27.74 -12.90 -7.79
N GLY A 227 -26.74 -12.94 -6.91
CA GLY A 227 -25.63 -11.99 -6.90
C GLY A 227 -25.99 -10.60 -6.35
N GLU A 228 -27.08 -10.46 -5.60
CA GLU A 228 -27.39 -9.22 -4.88
C GLU A 228 -26.45 -9.06 -3.68
N ASP A 229 -26.26 -7.82 -3.20
CA ASP A 229 -25.45 -7.48 -2.02
C ASP A 229 -26.34 -7.21 -0.80
N LYS A 230 -26.00 -7.81 0.36
CA LYS A 230 -26.80 -7.76 1.61
C LYS A 230 -26.85 -6.35 2.20
N LYS A 231 -25.71 -5.65 2.26
CA LYS A 231 -25.61 -4.29 2.81
C LYS A 231 -26.37 -3.31 1.94
N GLN A 232 -26.22 -3.37 0.62
CA GLN A 232 -26.98 -2.57 -0.34
C GLN A 232 -28.47 -2.88 -0.28
N ASN A 233 -28.88 -4.15 -0.19
CA ASN A 233 -30.29 -4.49 0.00
C ASN A 233 -30.84 -3.92 1.33
N SER A 234 -30.03 -3.81 2.38
CA SER A 234 -30.46 -3.14 3.62
C SER A 234 -30.54 -1.62 3.49
N ILE A 235 -29.60 -0.99 2.78
CA ILE A 235 -29.62 0.45 2.47
C ILE A 235 -30.85 0.81 1.60
N ASP A 236 -31.17 -0.04 0.61
CA ASP A 236 -32.34 0.08 -0.27
C ASP A 236 -33.68 -0.21 0.45
N GLY A 237 -33.66 -0.62 1.72
CA GLY A 237 -34.86 -1.02 2.48
C GLY A 237 -35.46 -2.37 2.07
N LYS A 238 -34.80 -3.14 1.19
CA LYS A 238 -35.19 -4.50 0.78
C LYS A 238 -34.89 -5.55 1.86
N TYR A 239 -33.93 -5.27 2.73
CA TYR A 239 -33.57 -6.09 3.90
C TYR A 239 -33.74 -5.26 5.18
N GLY A 240 -34.99 -5.19 5.65
CA GLY A 240 -35.42 -4.35 6.77
C GLY A 240 -35.49 -5.10 8.11
N MET A 241 -34.66 -4.68 9.08
CA MET A 241 -34.71 -5.14 10.48
C MET A 241 -35.65 -4.29 11.34
N LYS A 242 -35.83 -2.98 11.06
CA LYS A 242 -36.76 -2.14 11.86
C LYS A 242 -38.20 -2.63 11.74
N ALA A 243 -38.59 -3.16 10.58
CA ALA A 243 -39.88 -3.82 10.37
C ALA A 243 -40.10 -5.05 11.27
N GLY A 244 -39.02 -5.71 11.70
CA GLY A 244 -39.01 -6.81 12.68
C GLY A 244 -38.89 -6.36 14.14
N GLY A 245 -38.93 -5.05 14.42
CA GLY A 245 -38.83 -4.50 15.78
C GLY A 245 -37.41 -4.18 16.26
N ALA A 246 -36.39 -4.24 15.41
CA ALA A 246 -35.05 -3.77 15.76
C ALA A 246 -35.00 -2.24 15.85
N SER A 247 -34.07 -1.69 16.65
CA SER A 247 -33.86 -0.24 16.77
C SER A 247 -33.21 0.40 15.53
N SER A 248 -32.45 -0.40 14.78
CA SER A 248 -31.62 0.03 13.64
C SER A 248 -31.67 -0.99 12.51
N GLU A 249 -31.47 -0.54 11.28
CA GLU A 249 -31.34 -1.43 10.11
C GLU A 249 -30.03 -2.22 10.14
N TRP A 250 -29.98 -3.32 9.39
CA TRP A 250 -28.80 -4.19 9.38
C TRP A 250 -27.51 -3.43 9.06
N HIS A 251 -27.53 -2.58 8.03
CA HIS A 251 -26.36 -1.79 7.64
C HIS A 251 -25.96 -0.74 8.70
N GLU A 252 -26.92 -0.10 9.37
CA GLU A 252 -26.65 0.84 10.48
C GLU A 252 -25.95 0.15 11.66
N GLN A 253 -26.26 -1.13 11.89
CA GLN A 253 -25.62 -1.94 12.93
C GLN A 253 -24.25 -2.46 12.49
N ALA A 254 -24.11 -2.90 11.22
CA ALA A 254 -22.85 -3.36 10.65
C ALA A 254 -21.77 -2.28 10.70
N VAL A 255 -22.08 -1.03 10.34
CA VAL A 255 -21.14 0.11 10.38
C VAL A 255 -20.52 0.32 11.77
N LYS A 256 -21.28 0.11 12.85
CA LYS A 256 -20.73 0.21 14.22
C LYS A 256 -19.70 -0.87 14.53
N ALA A 257 -19.94 -2.09 14.05
CA ALA A 257 -19.04 -3.22 14.25
C ALA A 257 -17.80 -3.16 13.33
N GLU A 258 -17.96 -2.63 12.12
CA GLU A 258 -16.87 -2.26 11.22
C GLU A 258 -15.96 -1.20 11.87
N ALA A 259 -16.55 -0.13 12.42
CA ALA A 259 -15.81 0.93 13.12
C ALA A 259 -15.08 0.39 14.36
N TYR A 260 -15.70 -0.51 15.13
CA TYR A 260 -15.07 -1.17 16.27
C TYR A 260 -13.77 -1.89 15.87
N LEU A 261 -13.74 -2.59 14.74
CA LEU A 261 -12.55 -3.27 14.24
C LEU A 261 -11.45 -2.31 13.76
N VAL A 262 -11.84 -1.19 13.13
CA VAL A 262 -10.88 -0.13 12.75
C VAL A 262 -10.27 0.52 13.99
N GLU A 263 -11.04 0.72 15.07
CA GLU A 263 -10.53 1.27 16.34
C GLU A 263 -9.63 0.28 17.09
N ASN A 264 -10.07 -0.98 17.23
CA ASN A 264 -9.40 -1.97 18.10
C ASN A 264 -8.29 -2.77 17.41
N GLN A 265 -8.24 -2.79 16.07
CA GLN A 265 -7.23 -3.51 15.25
C GLN A 265 -7.17 -5.05 15.46
N ASP A 266 -8.10 -5.63 16.22
CA ASP A 266 -8.07 -7.05 16.62
C ASP A 266 -9.47 -7.70 16.54
N PRO A 267 -9.71 -8.66 15.61
CA PRO A 267 -10.97 -9.41 15.56
C PRO A 267 -11.11 -10.48 16.65
N ALA A 268 -10.06 -10.79 17.42
CA ALA A 268 -10.15 -11.70 18.56
C ALA A 268 -10.54 -10.99 19.88
N SER A 269 -10.68 -9.66 19.86
CA SER A 269 -10.96 -8.83 21.04
C SER A 269 -12.37 -9.00 21.63
N LEU A 270 -13.31 -9.59 20.89
CA LEU A 270 -14.69 -9.79 21.32
C LEU A 270 -15.03 -11.25 21.64
N THR A 271 -15.84 -11.42 22.68
CA THR A 271 -16.53 -12.67 22.98
C THR A 271 -17.95 -12.65 22.42
N PHE A 272 -18.42 -13.80 21.94
CA PHE A 272 -19.75 -13.98 21.38
C PHE A 272 -20.51 -15.07 22.15
N ASN A 273 -21.83 -14.91 22.24
CA ASN A 273 -22.73 -15.93 22.78
C ASN A 273 -23.03 -17.04 21.75
N GLU A 274 -23.87 -18.02 22.12
CA GLU A 274 -24.24 -19.15 21.26
C GLU A 274 -24.93 -18.73 19.94
N GLU A 275 -25.57 -17.56 19.91
CA GLU A 275 -26.19 -16.97 18.71
C GLU A 275 -25.19 -16.15 17.86
N GLY A 276 -23.91 -16.11 18.24
CA GLY A 276 -22.86 -15.31 17.60
C GLY A 276 -22.98 -13.79 17.84
N LYS A 277 -23.78 -13.36 18.82
CA LYS A 277 -24.00 -11.95 19.19
C LYS A 277 -23.10 -11.54 20.35
N THR A 278 -22.92 -10.24 20.54
CA THR A 278 -22.13 -9.66 21.64
C THR A 278 -22.75 -8.36 22.13
N ASP A 279 -22.77 -8.14 23.44
CA ASP A 279 -23.27 -6.91 24.07
C ASP A 279 -22.20 -5.79 24.14
N ALA A 280 -20.97 -6.08 23.68
CA ALA A 280 -19.84 -5.15 23.76
C ALA A 280 -19.98 -3.92 22.83
N ILE A 281 -20.78 -4.01 21.77
CA ILE A 281 -20.97 -2.91 20.79
C ILE A 281 -22.38 -2.34 20.95
N SER A 282 -22.46 -1.10 21.45
CA SER A 282 -23.73 -0.48 21.85
C SER A 282 -24.72 -0.28 20.69
N GLY A 283 -25.92 -0.85 20.86
CA GLY A 283 -26.99 -0.79 19.86
C GLY A 283 -26.67 -1.59 18.60
N VAL A 284 -26.00 -2.73 18.74
CA VAL A 284 -25.86 -3.78 17.73
C VAL A 284 -26.48 -5.06 18.28
N SER A 285 -27.35 -5.69 17.49
CA SER A 285 -28.09 -6.91 17.81
C SER A 285 -27.99 -8.01 16.73
N ILE A 286 -27.33 -7.71 15.61
CA ILE A 286 -27.00 -8.71 14.58
C ILE A 286 -25.99 -9.73 15.11
N SER A 287 -26.02 -10.94 14.56
CA SER A 287 -24.91 -11.88 14.76
C SER A 287 -23.67 -11.34 14.06
N LEU A 288 -22.52 -11.41 14.74
CA LEU A 288 -21.26 -10.81 14.32
C LEU A 288 -20.11 -11.82 14.28
N LYS A 289 -20.23 -12.97 14.95
CA LYS A 289 -19.12 -13.94 15.09
C LYS A 289 -18.54 -14.34 13.73
N SER A 290 -19.40 -14.72 12.77
CA SER A 290 -19.02 -15.08 11.40
C SER A 290 -18.25 -13.95 10.70
N TYR A 291 -18.72 -12.70 10.81
CA TYR A 291 -18.04 -11.53 10.26
C TYR A 291 -16.66 -11.29 10.87
N PHE A 292 -16.49 -11.50 12.19
CA PHE A 292 -15.20 -11.38 12.86
C PHE A 292 -14.27 -12.55 12.50
N ASP A 293 -14.79 -13.77 12.36
CA ASP A 293 -14.03 -14.93 11.84
C ASP A 293 -13.55 -14.66 10.39
N LEU A 294 -14.38 -14.04 9.54
CA LEU A 294 -14.02 -13.64 8.17
C LEU A 294 -12.94 -12.54 8.16
N VAL A 295 -13.04 -11.53 9.02
CA VAL A 295 -11.98 -10.52 9.16
C VAL A 295 -10.67 -11.14 9.62
N ALA A 296 -10.70 -12.10 10.57
CA ALA A 296 -9.50 -12.84 10.94
C ALA A 296 -8.90 -13.60 9.72
N LYS A 297 -9.74 -14.31 8.94
CA LYS A 297 -9.35 -14.97 7.67
C LYS A 297 -8.75 -13.99 6.65
N ALA A 298 -9.25 -12.75 6.59
CA ALA A 298 -8.71 -11.69 5.71
C ALA A 298 -7.35 -11.19 6.21
N LEU A 299 -7.19 -10.99 7.52
CA LEU A 299 -5.95 -10.54 8.12
C LEU A 299 -4.84 -11.60 8.10
N GLU A 300 -5.16 -12.90 8.05
CA GLU A 300 -4.16 -13.94 7.75
C GLU A 300 -3.62 -13.83 6.32
N GLN A 301 -4.43 -13.40 5.33
CA GLN A 301 -3.94 -13.13 3.97
C GLN A 301 -3.03 -11.90 3.90
N ALA A 302 -3.13 -11.00 4.89
CA ALA A 302 -2.35 -9.78 4.99
C ALA A 302 -1.00 -9.95 5.71
N LYS A 303 -0.62 -11.17 6.15
CA LYS A 303 0.69 -11.46 6.76
C LYS A 303 1.74 -11.87 5.73
#